data_AF-A0A382FYK7-F1
#
_entry.id   AF-A0A382FYK7-F1
#
_cell.length_a   1.000
_cell.length_b   1.000
_cell.length_c   1.000
_cell.angle_alpha   90.00
_cell.angle_beta   90.00
_cell.angle_gamma   90.00
#
_symmetry.space_group_name_H-M   'P 1'
#
loop_
_entity.id
_entity.type
_entity.pdbx_description
1 polymer ?
#
loop_
_entity_poly.entity_id
_entity_poly.type
_entity_poly.pdbx_seq_one_letter_code
_entity_poly.pdbx_strand_id
1 'polypeptide(L)'
;MKKITLYLSLFAYSTVLMAQPAKPDLSIVDAAAKGDLEKVRAHLAAGTDINERAGEHESTALHAAAYYGNLEIVKFLIEKGADMNAKNKHGQTPRDVAWHDHENREKFSEPDRESKRKAGEFIESKGGEQGKSPLRFLAFLPCLIPIFLVLGIIYAIKTKPKAEAMPTSTKKFIVVTSPTIPGKKIVRTLGLVRGNTIRARHVGKDIMAGLRNIVGGEVTEYAKLLAESREQALDRMLVEAEGLGANAIVSVAFTTSVIMGGAAEMMAYGTAVVVEEEES
;
A
#
# COMPACT_ATOMS: atom_id res chain seq x y z
N MET A 1 -6.38 -64.32 4.92
CA MET A 1 -4.93 -64.57 4.73
C MET A 1 -4.21 -63.45 3.96
N LYS A 2 -4.67 -63.02 2.77
CA LYS A 2 -4.00 -61.97 1.97
C LYS A 2 -3.79 -60.61 2.66
N LYS A 3 -4.70 -60.17 3.54
CA LYS A 3 -4.58 -58.89 4.28
C LYS A 3 -3.48 -58.91 5.35
N ILE A 4 -3.21 -60.07 5.97
CA ILE A 4 -2.18 -60.22 7.01
C ILE A 4 -0.79 -60.22 6.36
N THR A 5 -0.66 -60.83 5.18
CA THR A 5 0.58 -60.78 4.39
C THR A 5 0.93 -59.36 3.95
N LEU A 6 -0.09 -58.55 3.60
CA LEU A 6 0.10 -57.14 3.22
C LEU A 6 0.54 -56.26 4.41
N TYR A 7 -0.03 -56.49 5.60
CA TYR A 7 0.36 -55.78 6.82
C TYR A 7 1.76 -56.18 7.29
N LEU A 8 2.13 -57.47 7.21
CA LEU A 8 3.48 -57.93 7.51
C LEU A 8 4.51 -57.40 6.51
N SER A 9 4.18 -57.30 5.22
CA SER A 9 5.08 -56.69 4.24
C SER A 9 5.21 -55.19 4.43
N LEU A 10 4.13 -54.47 4.80
CA LEU A 10 4.18 -53.04 5.13
C LEU A 10 4.96 -52.78 6.42
N PHE A 11 4.79 -53.63 7.43
CA PHE A 11 5.52 -53.53 8.69
C PHE A 11 7.01 -53.83 8.49
N ALA A 12 7.34 -54.87 7.71
CA ALA A 12 8.71 -55.14 7.29
C ALA A 12 9.32 -54.00 6.45
N TYR A 13 8.55 -53.39 5.54
CA TYR A 13 8.98 -52.21 4.77
C TYR A 13 9.23 -51.00 5.68
N SER A 14 8.36 -50.80 6.68
CA SER A 14 8.50 -49.72 7.66
C SER A 14 9.72 -49.92 8.57
N THR A 15 10.03 -51.16 8.98
CA THR A 15 11.22 -51.43 9.81
C THR A 15 12.51 -51.33 9.00
N VAL A 16 12.49 -51.71 7.71
CA VAL A 16 13.64 -51.54 6.80
C VAL A 16 13.88 -50.07 6.48
N LEU A 17 12.83 -49.24 6.38
CA LEU A 17 12.96 -47.78 6.18
C LEU A 17 13.51 -47.03 7.40
N MET A 18 13.43 -47.63 8.60
CA MET A 18 13.87 -47.01 9.86
C MET A 18 15.28 -47.44 10.30
N ALA A 19 15.93 -48.35 9.57
CA ALA A 19 17.35 -48.63 9.76
C ALA A 19 18.18 -47.50 9.15
N GLN A 20 18.19 -46.34 9.82
CA GLN A 20 19.11 -45.26 9.48
C GLN A 20 20.54 -45.80 9.61
N PRO A 21 21.41 -45.62 8.59
CA PRO A 21 22.80 -46.04 8.71
C PRO A 21 23.39 -45.33 9.94
N ALA A 22 24.13 -46.08 10.77
CA ALA A 22 24.74 -45.54 11.98
C ALA A 22 25.52 -44.27 11.61
N LYS A 23 25.29 -43.18 12.37
CA LYS A 23 26.02 -41.93 12.16
C LYS A 23 27.51 -42.23 12.25
N PRO A 24 28.32 -41.84 11.26
CA PRO A 24 29.77 -42.00 11.32
C PRO A 24 30.35 -41.33 12.58
N ASP A 25 31.42 -41.88 13.14
CA ASP A 25 32.05 -41.37 14.38
C ASP A 25 32.62 -39.93 14.25
N LEU A 26 32.84 -39.46 13.02
CA LEU A 26 33.38 -38.15 12.70
C LEU A 26 32.24 -37.14 12.45
N SER A 27 32.37 -35.86 12.79
CA SER A 27 31.35 -34.86 12.43
C SER A 27 31.29 -34.62 10.91
N ILE A 28 30.11 -34.26 10.38
CA ILE A 28 29.96 -33.84 8.97
C ILE A 28 30.87 -32.65 8.63
N VAL A 29 31.13 -31.77 9.60
CA VAL A 29 32.02 -30.61 9.46
C VAL A 29 33.48 -31.06 9.32
N ASP A 30 33.91 -32.04 10.10
CA ASP A 30 35.27 -32.58 10.02
C ASP A 30 35.48 -33.43 8.76
N ALA A 31 34.46 -34.15 8.32
CA ALA A 31 34.47 -34.85 7.03
C ALA A 31 34.60 -33.85 5.86
N ALA A 32 33.84 -32.76 5.92
CA ALA A 32 33.92 -31.67 4.95
C ALA A 32 35.27 -30.92 4.99
N ALA A 33 35.90 -30.79 6.16
CA ALA A 33 37.24 -30.22 6.32
C ALA A 33 38.32 -31.11 5.69
N LYS A 34 38.23 -32.42 5.89
CA LYS A 34 39.19 -33.41 5.36
C LYS A 34 39.06 -33.70 3.87
N GLY A 35 38.02 -33.18 3.20
CA GLY A 35 37.77 -33.49 1.79
C GLY A 35 37.14 -34.87 1.55
N ASP A 36 36.58 -35.51 2.58
CA ASP A 36 35.99 -36.85 2.48
C ASP A 36 34.52 -36.79 2.07
N LEU A 37 34.30 -36.70 0.75
CA LEU A 37 32.97 -36.58 0.16
C LEU A 37 32.06 -37.80 0.44
N GLU A 38 32.63 -39.00 0.56
CA GLU A 38 31.87 -40.22 0.84
C GLU A 38 31.32 -40.22 2.27
N LYS A 39 32.11 -39.75 3.25
CA LYS A 39 31.59 -39.54 4.61
C LYS A 39 30.53 -38.45 4.66
N VAL A 40 30.72 -37.33 3.95
CA VAL A 40 29.70 -36.27 3.87
C VAL A 40 28.38 -36.82 3.31
N ARG A 41 28.44 -37.66 2.27
CA ARG A 41 27.26 -38.37 1.75
C ARG A 41 26.64 -39.30 2.79
N ALA A 42 27.45 -40.08 3.49
CA ALA A 42 26.97 -41.01 4.53
C ALA A 42 26.26 -40.26 5.68
N HIS A 43 26.77 -39.10 6.10
CA HIS A 43 26.08 -38.25 7.10
C HIS A 43 24.72 -37.76 6.63
N LEU A 44 24.63 -37.22 5.41
CA LEU A 44 23.36 -36.75 4.86
C LEU A 44 22.37 -37.90 4.66
N ALA A 45 22.85 -39.10 4.27
CA ALA A 45 22.03 -40.30 4.16
C ALA A 45 21.55 -40.83 5.52
N ALA A 46 22.32 -40.61 6.60
CA ALA A 46 21.94 -40.88 7.98
C ALA A 46 20.96 -39.84 8.57
N GLY A 47 20.57 -38.82 7.79
CA GLY A 47 19.60 -37.81 8.20
C GLY A 47 20.19 -36.64 9.00
N THR A 48 21.51 -36.42 8.93
CA THR A 48 22.12 -35.18 9.44
C THR A 48 21.57 -33.98 8.68
N ASP A 49 21.20 -32.91 9.42
CA ASP A 49 20.84 -31.63 8.81
C ASP A 49 22.05 -31.06 8.06
N ILE A 50 21.86 -30.72 6.79
CA ILE A 50 22.90 -30.15 5.94
C ILE A 50 23.46 -28.82 6.48
N ASN A 51 22.65 -28.12 7.29
CA ASN A 51 23.02 -26.87 7.94
C ASN A 51 23.38 -27.05 9.41
N GLU A 52 23.62 -28.29 9.86
CA GLU A 52 24.09 -28.57 11.22
C GLU A 52 25.36 -27.76 11.52
N ARG A 53 25.34 -27.05 12.64
CA ARG A 53 26.46 -26.26 13.13
C ARG A 53 27.22 -27.09 14.15
N ALA A 54 28.50 -27.32 13.91
CA ALA A 54 29.35 -28.09 14.81
C ALA A 54 30.70 -27.42 15.05
N GLY A 55 31.39 -27.88 16.09
CA GLY A 55 32.69 -27.35 16.53
C GLY A 55 32.60 -26.01 17.27
N GLU A 56 33.74 -25.51 17.72
CA GLU A 56 33.83 -24.29 18.57
C GLU A 56 33.43 -22.99 17.86
N HIS A 57 33.42 -23.00 16.53
CA HIS A 57 33.10 -21.84 15.69
C HIS A 57 31.67 -21.87 15.15
N GLU A 58 30.84 -22.84 15.56
CA GLU A 58 29.48 -23.04 15.06
C GLU A 58 29.42 -23.04 13.52
N SER A 59 30.39 -23.69 12.89
CA SER A 59 30.52 -23.73 11.44
C SER A 59 29.66 -24.84 10.85
N THR A 60 29.10 -24.58 9.67
CA THR A 60 28.40 -25.60 8.89
C THR A 60 29.39 -26.39 8.03
N ALA A 61 28.97 -27.54 7.50
CA ALA A 61 29.78 -28.32 6.56
C ALA A 61 30.25 -27.47 5.36
N LEU A 62 29.42 -26.51 4.91
CA LEU A 62 29.76 -25.60 3.82
C LEU A 62 30.87 -24.59 4.21
N HIS A 63 30.90 -24.11 5.45
CA HIS A 63 32.01 -23.27 5.94
C HIS A 63 33.33 -24.03 5.95
N ALA A 64 33.34 -25.26 6.45
CA ALA A 64 34.55 -26.08 6.48
C ALA A 64 35.04 -26.42 5.07
N ALA A 65 34.15 -26.88 4.19
CA ALA A 65 34.50 -27.18 2.80
C ALA A 65 35.06 -25.95 2.07
N ALA A 66 34.48 -24.76 2.30
CA ALA A 66 34.94 -23.51 1.71
C ALA A 66 36.28 -23.03 2.28
N TYR A 67 36.50 -23.18 3.59
CA TYR A 67 37.74 -22.78 4.26
C TYR A 67 38.95 -23.62 3.82
N TYR A 68 38.77 -24.93 3.61
CA TYR A 68 39.83 -25.83 3.15
C TYR A 68 39.90 -25.96 1.63
N GLY A 69 39.03 -25.27 0.88
CA GLY A 69 39.05 -25.28 -0.58
C GLY A 69 38.57 -26.59 -1.22
N ASN A 70 37.79 -27.40 -0.51
CA ASN A 70 37.25 -28.67 -1.00
C ASN A 70 36.10 -28.44 -1.99
N LEU A 71 36.44 -28.04 -3.21
CA LEU A 71 35.50 -27.58 -4.25
C LEU A 71 34.40 -28.62 -4.57
N GLU A 72 34.74 -29.90 -4.60
CA GLU A 72 33.78 -30.97 -4.89
C GLU A 72 32.69 -31.07 -3.82
N ILE A 73 33.07 -30.92 -2.55
CA ILE A 73 32.15 -30.92 -1.42
C ILE A 73 31.31 -29.64 -1.43
N VAL A 74 31.91 -28.48 -1.73
CA VAL A 74 31.19 -27.20 -1.86
C VAL A 74 30.07 -27.30 -2.91
N LYS A 75 30.39 -27.85 -4.09
CA LYS A 75 29.40 -28.08 -5.16
C LYS A 75 28.28 -29.00 -4.68
N PHE A 76 28.64 -30.15 -4.12
CA PHE A 76 27.69 -31.13 -3.63
C PHE A 76 26.75 -30.58 -2.56
N LEU A 77 27.28 -29.84 -1.57
CA LEU A 77 26.48 -29.25 -0.50
C LEU A 77 25.51 -28.18 -1.04
N ILE A 78 25.96 -27.33 -1.98
CA ILE A 78 25.11 -26.32 -2.61
C ILE A 78 23.99 -26.97 -3.43
N GLU A 79 24.31 -28.02 -4.20
CA GLU A 79 23.30 -28.79 -4.96
C GLU A 79 22.26 -29.45 -4.05
N LYS A 80 22.66 -29.85 -2.84
CA LYS A 80 21.77 -30.41 -1.82
C LYS A 80 21.02 -29.37 -1.00
N GLY A 81 21.19 -28.08 -1.28
CA GLY A 81 20.45 -27.00 -0.64
C GLY A 81 21.05 -26.48 0.67
N ALA A 82 22.37 -26.62 0.87
CA ALA A 82 23.05 -25.99 1.99
C ALA A 82 22.86 -24.46 1.95
N ASP A 83 22.65 -23.85 3.12
CA ASP A 83 22.50 -22.40 3.25
C ASP A 83 23.85 -21.72 3.03
N MET A 84 23.96 -21.07 1.86
CA MET A 84 25.14 -20.32 1.44
C MET A 84 25.34 -19.02 2.22
N ASN A 85 24.33 -18.56 2.96
CA ASN A 85 24.37 -17.34 3.76
C ASN A 85 24.40 -17.63 5.27
N ALA A 86 24.55 -18.90 5.66
CA ALA A 86 24.67 -19.28 7.05
C ALA A 86 25.82 -18.49 7.69
N LYS A 87 25.61 -17.97 8.91
CA LYS A 87 26.65 -17.25 9.65
C LYS A 87 27.22 -18.14 10.74
N ASN A 88 28.54 -18.27 10.78
CA ASN A 88 29.25 -18.89 11.90
C ASN A 88 29.28 -17.97 13.14
N LYS A 89 29.92 -18.42 14.23
CA LYS A 89 30.06 -17.66 15.49
C LYS A 89 30.70 -16.27 15.32
N HIS A 90 31.57 -16.12 14.31
CA HIS A 90 32.25 -14.86 13.99
C HIS A 90 31.45 -13.97 13.02
N GLY A 91 30.22 -14.37 12.68
CA GLY A 91 29.36 -13.65 11.73
C GLY A 91 29.78 -13.80 10.26
N GLN A 92 30.76 -14.67 9.97
CA GLN A 92 31.28 -14.92 8.63
C GLN A 92 30.37 -15.89 7.89
N THR A 93 30.21 -15.66 6.58
CA THR A 93 29.55 -16.59 5.65
C THR A 93 30.53 -17.61 5.08
N PRO A 94 30.06 -18.71 4.46
CA PRO A 94 30.91 -19.65 3.74
C PRO A 94 31.80 -18.99 2.68
N ARG A 95 31.32 -17.90 2.05
CA ARG A 95 32.15 -17.08 1.15
C ARG A 95 33.28 -16.40 1.92
N ASP A 96 32.98 -15.73 3.02
CA ASP A 96 33.96 -14.95 3.78
C ASP A 96 35.10 -15.84 4.30
N VAL A 97 34.78 -17.06 4.74
CA VAL A 97 35.81 -18.03 5.18
C VAL A 97 36.63 -18.61 4.01
N ALA A 98 36.09 -18.64 2.79
CA ALA A 98 36.84 -18.99 1.59
C ALA A 98 37.88 -17.91 1.24
N TRP A 99 37.56 -16.63 1.46
CA TRP A 99 38.51 -15.54 1.20
C TRP A 99 39.46 -15.26 2.37
N HIS A 100 39.12 -15.72 3.57
CA HIS A 100 39.97 -15.60 4.76
C HIS A 100 41.27 -16.41 4.61
N ASP A 101 42.43 -15.78 4.83
CA ASP A 101 43.78 -16.37 4.72
C ASP A 101 44.11 -17.02 3.35
N HIS A 102 43.37 -16.74 2.28
CA HIS A 102 43.54 -17.46 1.00
C HIS A 102 44.87 -17.16 0.27
N GLU A 103 45.55 -16.07 0.61
CA GLU A 103 46.89 -15.72 0.09
C GLU A 103 48.03 -16.10 1.05
N ASN A 104 47.71 -16.70 2.21
CA ASN A 104 48.71 -17.03 3.21
C ASN A 104 49.57 -18.23 2.76
N ARG A 105 50.78 -17.93 2.28
CA ARG A 105 51.78 -18.91 1.81
C ARG A 105 52.34 -19.81 2.91
N GLU A 106 52.30 -19.38 4.16
CA GLU A 106 52.81 -20.17 5.30
C GLU A 106 51.83 -21.27 5.71
N LYS A 107 50.53 -21.07 5.44
CA LYS A 107 49.44 -21.92 5.92
C LYS A 107 48.87 -22.87 4.86
N PHE A 108 48.91 -22.48 3.59
CA PHE A 108 48.34 -23.24 2.49
C PHE A 108 49.32 -23.38 1.32
N SER A 109 49.37 -24.56 0.71
CA SER A 109 50.16 -24.79 -0.50
C SER A 109 49.55 -24.06 -1.71
N GLU A 110 50.33 -23.79 -2.75
CA GLU A 110 49.82 -23.13 -3.99
C GLU A 110 48.56 -23.82 -4.58
N PRO A 111 48.45 -25.15 -4.69
CA PRO A 111 47.22 -25.79 -5.20
C PRO A 111 46.02 -25.66 -4.25
N ASP A 112 46.24 -25.63 -2.93
CA ASP A 112 45.15 -25.46 -1.95
C ASP A 112 44.59 -24.04 -2.01
N ARG A 113 45.46 -23.04 -2.21
CA ARG A 113 45.07 -21.65 -2.40
C ARG A 113 44.25 -21.45 -3.67
N GLU A 114 44.62 -22.11 -4.76
CA GLU A 114 43.83 -22.08 -6.00
C GLU A 114 42.45 -22.72 -5.81
N SER A 115 42.40 -23.85 -5.11
CA SER A 115 41.16 -24.56 -4.81
C SER A 115 40.23 -23.73 -3.91
N LYS A 116 40.79 -23.03 -2.94
CA LYS A 116 40.09 -22.08 -2.06
C LYS A 116 39.54 -20.88 -2.83
N ARG A 117 40.32 -20.28 -3.74
CA ARG A 117 39.83 -19.22 -4.66
C ARG A 117 38.68 -19.72 -5.52
N LYS A 118 38.81 -20.90 -6.14
CA LYS A 118 37.75 -21.50 -6.97
C LYS A 118 36.48 -21.78 -6.17
N ALA A 119 36.60 -22.24 -4.92
CA ALA A 119 35.46 -22.45 -4.04
C ALA A 119 34.73 -21.13 -3.72
N GLY A 120 35.47 -20.07 -3.39
CA GLY A 120 34.91 -18.74 -3.13
C GLY A 120 34.20 -18.15 -4.36
N GLU A 121 34.83 -18.20 -5.53
CA GLU A 121 34.25 -17.74 -6.81
C GLU A 121 32.98 -18.52 -7.17
N PHE A 122 32.96 -19.84 -6.93
CA PHE A 122 31.79 -20.67 -7.19
C PHE A 122 30.62 -20.29 -6.29
N ILE A 123 30.86 -20.12 -4.98
CA ILE A 123 29.84 -19.67 -4.02
C ILE A 123 29.29 -18.30 -4.43
N GLU A 124 30.16 -17.37 -4.85
CA GLU A 124 29.75 -16.05 -5.31
C GLU A 124 28.88 -16.09 -6.58
N SER A 125 29.25 -16.93 -7.56
CA SER A 125 28.47 -17.11 -8.79
C SER A 125 27.06 -17.62 -8.52
N LYS A 126 26.89 -18.45 -7.47
CA LYS A 126 25.60 -19.06 -7.09
C LYS A 126 24.79 -18.24 -6.07
N GLY A 127 25.46 -17.40 -5.28
CA GLY A 127 24.83 -16.50 -4.30
C GLY A 127 23.88 -15.47 -4.93
N GLY A 128 24.09 -15.13 -6.21
CA GLY A 128 23.19 -14.26 -6.97
C GLY A 128 21.82 -14.88 -7.31
N GLU A 129 21.70 -16.22 -7.30
CA GLU A 129 20.45 -16.91 -7.69
C GLU A 129 19.54 -17.22 -6.48
N GLN A 130 20.09 -17.52 -5.31
CA GLN A 130 19.34 -17.87 -4.09
C GLN A 130 18.79 -16.63 -3.33
N GLY A 131 19.22 -15.41 -3.68
CA GLY A 131 18.76 -14.16 -3.08
C GLY A 131 17.44 -13.60 -3.62
N LYS A 132 16.77 -14.30 -4.54
CA LYS A 132 15.46 -13.90 -5.10
C LYS A 132 14.32 -14.37 -4.18
N SER A 133 14.28 -13.85 -2.96
CA SER A 133 13.05 -13.96 -2.17
C SER A 133 11.93 -13.19 -2.88
N PRO A 134 10.74 -13.77 -3.11
CA PRO A 134 9.62 -13.07 -3.77
C PRO A 134 9.19 -11.80 -3.01
N LEU A 135 9.57 -11.70 -1.74
CA LEU A 135 9.30 -10.57 -0.84
C LEU A 135 10.12 -9.30 -1.16
N ARG A 136 11.18 -9.34 -1.97
CA ARG A 136 11.90 -8.12 -2.36
C ARG A 136 11.12 -7.24 -3.36
N PHE A 137 10.19 -7.81 -4.13
CA PHE A 137 9.24 -7.02 -4.92
C PHE A 137 8.26 -6.24 -4.03
N LEU A 138 7.93 -6.74 -2.83
CA LEU A 138 7.15 -5.98 -1.84
C LEU A 138 7.92 -4.78 -1.27
N ALA A 139 9.27 -4.76 -1.34
CA ALA A 139 10.05 -3.60 -0.92
C ALA A 139 9.83 -2.37 -1.82
N PHE A 140 9.33 -2.57 -3.05
CA PHE A 140 8.94 -1.49 -3.97
C PHE A 140 7.45 -1.11 -3.86
N LEU A 141 6.65 -1.87 -3.11
CA LEU A 141 5.23 -1.59 -2.87
C LEU A 141 4.98 -0.20 -2.24
N PRO A 142 5.82 0.31 -1.32
CA PRO A 142 5.67 1.67 -0.79
C PRO A 142 5.90 2.76 -1.84
N CYS A 143 6.70 2.51 -2.88
CA CYS A 143 6.95 3.45 -3.97
C CYS A 143 5.78 3.55 -4.96
N LEU A 144 4.90 2.55 -5.00
CA LEU A 144 3.70 2.58 -5.84
C LEU A 144 2.57 3.41 -5.21
N ILE A 145 2.53 3.53 -3.87
CA ILE A 145 1.53 4.32 -3.14
C ILE A 145 1.45 5.78 -3.64
N PRO A 146 2.56 6.55 -3.75
CA PRO A 146 2.48 7.91 -4.28
C PRO A 146 2.05 7.95 -5.75
N ILE A 147 2.40 6.94 -6.55
CA ILE A 147 2.00 6.87 -7.97
C ILE A 147 0.48 6.66 -8.08
N PHE A 148 -0.09 5.73 -7.34
CA PHE A 148 -1.54 5.51 -7.32
C PHE A 148 -2.31 6.69 -6.73
N LEU A 149 -1.75 7.37 -5.73
CA LEU A 149 -2.32 8.60 -5.17
C LEU A 149 -2.35 9.71 -6.22
N VAL A 150 -1.25 9.93 -6.96
CA VAL A 150 -1.19 10.93 -8.04
C VAL A 150 -2.15 10.57 -9.17
N LEU A 151 -2.19 9.31 -9.61
CA LEU A 151 -3.13 8.85 -10.63
C LEU A 151 -4.59 8.99 -10.17
N GLY A 152 -4.88 8.72 -8.91
CA GLY A 152 -6.20 8.90 -8.30
C GLY A 152 -6.63 10.38 -8.26
N ILE A 153 -5.71 11.29 -7.95
CA ILE A 153 -5.97 12.73 -8.01
C ILE A 153 -6.22 13.17 -9.47
N ILE A 154 -5.41 12.72 -10.42
CA ILE A 154 -5.59 13.03 -11.85
C ILE A 154 -6.95 12.50 -12.35
N TYR A 155 -7.31 11.28 -11.98
CA TYR A 155 -8.61 10.70 -12.30
C TYR A 155 -9.74 11.55 -11.70
N ALA A 156 -9.67 11.88 -10.41
CA ALA A 156 -10.67 12.70 -9.74
C ALA A 156 -10.82 14.10 -10.36
N ILE A 157 -9.74 14.70 -10.85
CA ILE A 157 -9.79 15.99 -11.57
C ILE A 157 -10.50 15.82 -12.92
N LYS A 158 -10.19 14.76 -13.68
CA LYS A 158 -10.82 14.48 -14.97
C LYS A 158 -12.30 14.12 -14.85
N THR A 159 -12.71 13.49 -13.76
CA THR A 159 -14.11 13.10 -13.52
C THR A 159 -14.93 14.17 -12.81
N LYS A 160 -14.40 15.39 -12.58
CA LYS A 160 -15.20 16.46 -11.98
C LYS A 160 -16.43 16.72 -12.86
N PRO A 161 -17.65 16.65 -12.31
CA PRO A 161 -18.85 16.96 -13.07
C PRO A 161 -18.74 18.40 -13.60
N LYS A 162 -19.05 18.56 -14.89
CA LYS A 162 -19.08 19.87 -15.55
C LYS A 162 -20.06 20.77 -14.79
N ALA A 163 -19.65 22.01 -14.50
CA ALA A 163 -20.51 22.94 -13.78
C ALA A 163 -21.83 23.11 -14.53
N GLU A 164 -22.94 22.75 -13.88
CA GLU A 164 -24.27 23.00 -14.41
C GLU A 164 -24.45 24.51 -14.59
N ALA A 165 -24.89 24.92 -15.77
CA ALA A 165 -25.21 26.31 -16.02
C ALA A 165 -26.36 26.73 -15.09
N MET A 166 -26.16 27.82 -14.35
CA MET A 166 -27.19 28.31 -13.42
C MET A 166 -28.38 28.83 -14.24
N PRO A 167 -29.62 28.45 -13.89
CA PRO A 167 -30.79 29.03 -14.54
C PRO A 167 -30.95 30.46 -14.04
N THR A 168 -30.91 31.44 -14.95
CA THR A 168 -31.08 32.87 -14.63
C THR A 168 -32.44 33.34 -15.13
N SER A 169 -33.21 34.00 -14.27
CA SER A 169 -34.50 34.60 -14.65
C SER A 169 -34.31 35.67 -15.72
N THR A 170 -35.17 35.68 -16.73
CA THR A 170 -35.15 36.72 -17.78
C THR A 170 -35.95 37.96 -17.40
N LYS A 171 -36.85 37.84 -16.40
CA LYS A 171 -37.69 38.93 -15.91
C LYS A 171 -37.10 39.62 -14.68
N LYS A 172 -37.40 40.93 -14.56
CA LYS A 172 -37.09 41.74 -13.38
C LYS A 172 -38.16 41.52 -12.32
N PHE A 173 -37.75 40.96 -11.18
CA PHE A 173 -38.63 40.74 -10.04
C PHE A 173 -38.42 41.79 -8.95
N ILE A 174 -39.49 42.13 -8.23
CA ILE A 174 -39.38 42.82 -6.95
C ILE A 174 -39.30 41.76 -5.86
N VAL A 175 -38.21 41.75 -5.10
CA VAL A 175 -37.98 40.78 -4.04
C VAL A 175 -37.89 41.51 -2.72
N VAL A 176 -38.76 41.19 -1.77
CA VAL A 176 -38.77 41.80 -0.44
C VAL A 176 -38.87 40.75 0.66
N THR A 177 -38.25 41.05 1.80
CA THR A 177 -38.36 40.23 3.02
C THR A 177 -39.63 40.56 3.81
N SER A 178 -40.22 41.74 3.59
CA SER A 178 -41.52 42.12 4.16
C SER A 178 -42.68 41.38 3.50
N PRO A 179 -43.82 41.19 4.20
CA PRO A 179 -45.02 40.59 3.62
C PRO A 179 -45.74 41.51 2.64
N THR A 180 -45.47 42.82 2.69
CA THR A 180 -46.07 43.84 1.83
C THR A 180 -44.99 44.62 1.08
N ILE A 181 -45.35 45.18 -0.06
CA ILE A 181 -44.48 46.04 -0.87
C ILE A 181 -45.03 47.47 -0.79
N PRO A 182 -44.28 48.45 -0.28
CA PRO A 182 -44.75 49.83 -0.19
C PRO A 182 -45.14 50.39 -1.56
N GLY A 183 -46.33 51.00 -1.66
CA GLY A 183 -46.85 51.62 -2.89
C GLY A 183 -47.36 50.65 -3.96
N LYS A 184 -47.44 49.35 -3.64
CA LYS A 184 -47.96 48.32 -4.56
C LYS A 184 -48.97 47.43 -3.87
N LYS A 185 -50.07 47.14 -4.58
CA LYS A 185 -51.11 46.23 -4.09
C LYS A 185 -50.88 44.82 -4.64
N ILE A 186 -51.00 43.83 -3.76
CA ILE A 186 -50.98 42.41 -4.15
C ILE A 186 -52.33 42.04 -4.75
N VAL A 187 -52.35 41.76 -6.05
CA VAL A 187 -53.56 41.41 -6.80
C VAL A 187 -53.83 39.91 -6.67
N ARG A 188 -52.78 39.09 -6.78
CA ARG A 188 -52.89 37.63 -6.71
C ARG A 188 -51.70 37.00 -5.99
N THR A 189 -52.00 36.00 -5.16
CA THR A 189 -51.01 35.11 -4.56
C THR A 189 -50.95 33.81 -5.35
N LEU A 190 -49.77 33.48 -5.87
CA LEU A 190 -49.58 32.32 -6.76
C LEU A 190 -49.14 31.07 -5.98
N GLY A 191 -48.43 31.25 -4.85
CA GLY A 191 -48.05 30.16 -3.97
C GLY A 191 -46.66 30.33 -3.36
N LEU A 192 -46.22 29.32 -2.63
CA LEU A 192 -44.86 29.23 -2.08
C LEU A 192 -43.89 28.82 -3.19
N VAL A 193 -42.80 29.56 -3.33
CA VAL A 193 -41.67 29.22 -4.20
C VAL A 193 -40.43 28.97 -3.36
N ARG A 194 -39.54 28.11 -3.84
CA ARG A 194 -38.30 27.74 -3.17
C ARG A 194 -37.16 27.54 -4.14
N GLY A 195 -35.95 27.85 -3.69
CA GLY A 195 -34.73 27.50 -4.40
C GLY A 195 -33.74 26.91 -3.43
N ASN A 196 -33.18 25.75 -3.76
CA ASN A 196 -32.16 25.10 -2.96
C ASN A 196 -30.82 25.13 -3.67
N THR A 197 -29.73 25.12 -2.90
CA THR A 197 -28.40 24.78 -3.38
C THR A 197 -27.71 23.94 -2.33
N ILE A 198 -27.04 22.88 -2.78
CA ILE A 198 -26.28 21.99 -1.92
C ILE A 198 -24.82 22.17 -2.29
N ARG A 199 -24.01 22.62 -1.34
CA ARG A 199 -22.58 22.69 -1.51
C ARG A 199 -21.90 21.67 -0.61
N ALA A 200 -21.25 20.71 -1.25
CA ALA A 200 -20.39 19.75 -0.56
C ALA A 200 -19.17 20.46 0.00
N ARG A 201 -18.74 20.03 1.19
CA ARG A 201 -17.51 20.49 1.83
C ARG A 201 -16.32 20.06 0.99
N HIS A 202 -15.44 21.00 0.65
CA HIS A 202 -14.23 20.68 -0.09
C HIS A 202 -13.05 20.61 0.89
N VAL A 203 -12.78 19.39 1.39
CA VAL A 203 -11.75 19.12 2.40
C VAL A 203 -10.39 19.77 2.07
N GLY A 204 -10.00 19.78 0.79
CA GLY A 204 -8.75 20.44 0.37
C GLY A 204 -8.73 21.96 0.59
N LYS A 205 -9.86 22.65 0.34
CA LYS A 205 -9.97 24.10 0.58
C LYS A 205 -9.99 24.39 2.07
N ASP A 206 -10.65 23.54 2.86
CA ASP A 206 -10.71 23.69 4.31
C ASP A 206 -9.32 23.53 4.96
N ILE A 207 -8.52 22.55 4.50
CA ILE A 207 -7.13 22.38 4.94
C ILE A 207 -6.30 23.64 4.61
N MET A 208 -6.41 24.14 3.38
CA MET A 208 -5.66 25.33 2.96
C MET A 208 -6.13 26.60 3.70
N ALA A 209 -7.43 26.73 3.98
CA ALA A 209 -7.97 27.81 4.80
C ALA A 209 -7.48 27.71 6.26
N GLY A 210 -7.41 26.50 6.83
CA GLY A 210 -6.84 26.24 8.15
C GLY A 210 -5.36 26.59 8.23
N LEU A 211 -4.57 26.22 7.21
CA LEU A 211 -3.17 26.65 7.09
C LEU A 211 -3.04 28.16 7.00
N ARG A 212 -3.91 28.83 6.22
CA ARG A 212 -3.91 30.28 6.06
C ARG A 212 -4.26 31.02 7.36
N ASN A 213 -5.17 30.47 8.17
CA ASN A 213 -5.47 30.96 9.52
C ASN A 213 -4.24 30.94 10.44
N ILE A 214 -3.42 29.88 10.38
CA ILE A 214 -2.20 29.76 11.19
C ILE A 214 -1.15 30.81 10.79
N VAL A 215 -1.10 31.15 9.50
CA VAL A 215 -0.17 32.16 8.94
C VAL A 215 -0.71 33.59 9.09
N GLY A 216 -1.87 33.78 9.73
CA GLY A 216 -2.44 35.10 10.02
C GLY A 216 -3.20 35.74 8.84
N GLY A 217 -3.68 34.95 7.88
CA GLY A 217 -4.55 35.44 6.80
C GLY A 217 -6.04 35.36 7.17
N GLU A 218 -6.81 36.38 6.82
CA GLU A 218 -8.26 36.42 7.03
C GLU A 218 -8.98 35.41 6.11
N VAL A 219 -9.88 34.60 6.68
CA VAL A 219 -10.63 33.59 5.92
C VAL A 219 -11.95 34.20 5.41
N THR A 220 -11.84 34.94 4.31
CA THR A 220 -13.00 35.50 3.57
C THR A 220 -13.66 34.48 2.64
N GLU A 221 -13.03 33.32 2.39
CA GLU A 221 -13.51 32.33 1.43
C GLU A 221 -14.87 31.72 1.82
N TYR A 222 -15.11 31.41 3.10
CA TYR A 222 -16.40 30.87 3.53
C TYR A 222 -17.54 31.88 3.37
N ALA A 223 -17.30 33.15 3.68
CA ALA A 223 -18.29 34.21 3.51
C ALA A 223 -18.66 34.39 2.02
N LYS A 224 -17.64 34.36 1.14
CA LYS A 224 -17.85 34.40 -0.31
C LYS A 224 -18.66 33.20 -0.80
N LEU A 225 -18.32 31.99 -0.36
CA LEU A 225 -19.05 30.77 -0.72
C LEU A 225 -20.51 30.81 -0.24
N LEU A 226 -20.76 31.36 0.94
CA LEU A 226 -22.10 31.52 1.48
C LEU A 226 -22.91 32.53 0.66
N ALA A 227 -22.31 33.67 0.29
CA ALA A 227 -22.94 34.67 -0.57
C ALA A 227 -23.32 34.09 -1.94
N GLU A 228 -22.39 33.40 -2.61
CA GLU A 228 -22.67 32.73 -3.89
C GLU A 228 -23.78 31.66 -3.76
N SER A 229 -23.85 30.95 -2.63
CA SER A 229 -24.90 29.97 -2.38
C SER A 229 -26.27 30.63 -2.19
N ARG A 230 -26.31 31.81 -1.54
CA ARG A 230 -27.55 32.59 -1.40
C ARG A 230 -28.05 33.08 -2.75
N GLU A 231 -27.17 33.60 -3.58
CA GLU A 231 -27.51 34.04 -4.94
C GLU A 231 -28.06 32.88 -5.78
N GLN A 232 -27.38 31.73 -5.76
CA GLN A 232 -27.84 30.53 -6.46
C GLN A 232 -29.21 30.02 -6.02
N ALA A 233 -29.46 30.01 -4.70
CA ALA A 233 -30.76 29.64 -4.16
C ALA A 233 -31.83 30.65 -4.60
N LEU A 234 -31.51 31.94 -4.60
CA LEU A 234 -32.42 33.00 -5.02
C LEU A 234 -32.77 32.88 -6.52
N ASP A 235 -31.78 32.66 -7.39
CA ASP A 235 -31.98 32.53 -8.84
C ASP A 235 -32.92 31.36 -9.19
N ARG A 236 -32.74 30.21 -8.52
CA ARG A 236 -33.62 29.05 -8.69
C ARG A 236 -35.06 29.34 -8.25
N MET A 237 -35.22 30.06 -7.14
CA MET A 237 -36.54 30.49 -6.66
C MET A 237 -37.22 31.48 -7.62
N LEU A 238 -36.44 32.39 -8.22
CA LEU A 238 -36.94 33.35 -9.22
C LEU A 238 -37.44 32.65 -10.48
N VAL A 239 -36.71 31.64 -10.96
CA VAL A 239 -37.11 30.84 -12.13
C VAL A 239 -38.40 30.06 -11.86
N GLU A 240 -38.56 29.50 -10.66
CA GLU A 240 -39.83 28.87 -10.26
C GLU A 240 -40.98 29.89 -10.23
N ALA A 241 -40.74 31.08 -9.67
CA ALA A 241 -41.73 32.17 -9.65
C ALA A 241 -42.08 32.68 -11.05
N GLU A 242 -41.11 32.72 -11.97
CA GLU A 242 -41.31 33.07 -13.38
C GLU A 242 -42.20 32.04 -14.08
N GLY A 243 -42.01 30.75 -13.79
CA GLY A 243 -42.88 29.68 -14.29
C GLY A 243 -44.33 29.81 -13.83
N LEU A 244 -44.57 30.40 -12.66
CA LEU A 244 -45.91 30.70 -12.14
C LEU A 244 -46.50 32.01 -12.69
N GLY A 245 -45.72 32.79 -13.45
CA GLY A 245 -46.14 34.09 -13.98
C GLY A 245 -46.13 35.23 -12.94
N ALA A 246 -45.37 35.07 -11.86
CA ALA A 246 -45.22 36.11 -10.84
C ALA A 246 -44.41 37.31 -11.37
N ASN A 247 -44.57 38.48 -10.74
CA ASN A 247 -43.72 39.65 -10.97
C ASN A 247 -43.04 40.17 -9.68
N ALA A 248 -43.43 39.63 -8.52
CA ALA A 248 -42.80 39.92 -7.25
C ALA A 248 -42.81 38.69 -6.32
N ILE A 249 -41.89 38.69 -5.36
CA ILE A 249 -41.82 37.70 -4.27
C ILE A 249 -41.75 38.46 -2.95
N VAL A 250 -42.64 38.09 -2.03
CA VAL A 250 -42.73 38.67 -0.67
C VAL A 250 -42.35 37.64 0.38
N SER A 251 -42.05 38.12 1.59
CA SER A 251 -41.68 37.27 2.73
C SER A 251 -40.51 36.33 2.46
N VAL A 252 -39.51 36.83 1.72
CA VAL A 252 -38.31 36.02 1.44
C VAL A 252 -37.50 35.78 2.69
N ALA A 253 -37.15 34.52 2.91
CA ALA A 253 -36.24 34.12 3.97
C ALA A 253 -35.30 33.00 3.49
N PHE A 254 -34.17 32.89 4.18
CA PHE A 254 -33.12 31.93 3.88
C PHE A 254 -32.89 31.03 5.09
N THR A 255 -32.75 29.73 4.86
CA THR A 255 -32.35 28.76 5.86
C THR A 255 -31.11 28.01 5.41
N THR A 256 -30.19 27.81 6.34
CA THR A 256 -29.01 26.97 6.13
C THR A 256 -29.10 25.74 7.00
N SER A 257 -29.00 24.57 6.41
CA SER A 257 -28.94 23.29 7.13
C SER A 257 -27.65 22.56 6.76
N VAL A 258 -27.12 21.77 7.69
CA VAL A 258 -25.96 20.91 7.43
C VAL A 258 -26.47 19.51 7.08
N ILE A 259 -26.10 19.01 5.90
CA ILE A 259 -26.45 17.67 5.42
C ILE A 259 -25.30 16.70 5.74
N MET A 260 -25.59 15.39 5.75
CA MET A 260 -24.62 14.31 5.94
C MET A 260 -23.35 14.49 5.08
N GLY A 261 -22.20 14.15 5.66
CA GLY A 261 -20.89 14.29 5.00
C GLY A 261 -20.31 15.71 5.04
N GLY A 262 -20.90 16.61 5.85
CA GLY A 262 -20.38 17.97 6.07
C GLY A 262 -20.78 18.97 4.99
N ALA A 263 -21.63 18.59 4.05
CA ALA A 263 -22.23 19.48 3.06
C ALA A 263 -23.22 20.46 3.72
N ALA A 264 -23.40 21.63 3.13
CA ALA A 264 -24.38 22.61 3.57
C ALA A 264 -25.44 22.81 2.48
N GLU A 265 -26.70 22.79 2.89
CA GLU A 265 -27.82 23.25 2.08
C GLU A 265 -28.12 24.71 2.41
N MET A 266 -28.33 25.50 1.36
CA MET A 266 -28.96 26.81 1.46
C MET A 266 -30.30 26.73 0.76
N MET A 267 -31.37 27.04 1.48
CA MET A 267 -32.71 27.16 0.93
C MET A 267 -33.20 28.59 1.02
N ALA A 268 -33.67 29.13 -0.09
CA ALA A 268 -34.46 30.35 -0.17
C ALA A 268 -35.94 29.96 -0.32
N TYR A 269 -36.83 30.63 0.41
CA TYR A 269 -38.27 30.47 0.28
C TYR A 269 -38.97 31.81 0.35
N GLY A 270 -40.09 31.93 -0.36
CA GLY A 270 -40.90 33.15 -0.38
C GLY A 270 -42.25 32.89 -1.04
N THR A 271 -43.12 33.89 -1.01
CA THR A 271 -44.44 33.79 -1.63
C THR A 271 -44.44 34.54 -2.95
N ALA A 272 -44.69 33.83 -4.04
CA ALA A 272 -44.82 34.41 -5.37
C ALA A 272 -46.16 35.13 -5.51
N VAL A 273 -46.11 36.39 -5.94
CA VAL A 273 -47.26 37.27 -6.04
C VAL A 273 -47.25 38.06 -7.36
N VAL A 274 -48.43 38.50 -7.75
CA VAL A 274 -48.62 39.51 -8.81
C VAL A 274 -49.02 40.81 -8.14
N VAL A 275 -48.23 41.85 -8.40
CA VAL A 275 -48.43 43.20 -7.85
C VAL A 275 -48.67 44.22 -8.95
N GLU A 276 -49.49 45.22 -8.64
CA GLU A 276 -49.79 46.39 -9.47
C GLU A 276 -49.50 47.68 -8.66
N GLU A 277 -49.31 48.81 -9.35
CA GLU A 277 -49.20 50.11 -8.68
C GLU A 277 -50.50 50.40 -7.93
N GLU A 278 -50.40 50.94 -6.73
CA GLU A 278 -51.57 51.37 -5.97
C GLU A 278 -52.08 52.69 -6.58
N GLU A 279 -53.24 52.65 -7.27
CA GLU A 279 -53.89 53.87 -7.79
C GLU A 279 -54.27 54.78 -6.62
N SER A 280 -53.64 55.96 -6.57
CA SER A 280 -53.86 57.01 -5.58
C SER A 280 -55.17 57.75 -5.77
#